data_AF-A0A7Y0P941-F1
#
_entry.id   AF-A0A7Y0P941-F1
#
_cell.length_a   1.000
_cell.length_b   1.000
_cell.length_c   1.000
_cell.angle_alpha   90.00
_cell.angle_beta   90.00
_cell.angle_gamma   90.00
#
_symmetry.space_group_name_H-M   'P 1'
#
loop_
_entity.id
_entity.type
_entity.pdbx_description
1 polymer ?
#
loop_
_entity_poly.entity_id
_entity_poly.type
_entity_poly.pdbx_seq_one_letter_code
_entity_poly.pdbx_strand_id
1 'polypeptide(L)'
;MLAVAVAVAAAAAVLIPGAASASPPHIGSYVALGDSYAAGGGAPPYTDPTCLRSNNSYPALLAAAKHVKSFQFNACSVAATQDVLTSQLTGLNRNTDLVTITIGGNDLNFTPGIGACMQGTDADCQAIVATAEKVTKTELPGRLATVYRTVRARAPHASVVVAGYARFFETTAECPAVPPASLVKRRAINGAVDTLDRTIALAAVRAGFRFADVRPEFAGHGLCGPNPWLTGLTDPTPFHPTATGYRAGYLPAVLFR
;
A
#
# COMPACT_ATOMS: atom_id res chain seq x y z
N MET A 1 74.41 38.54 11.08
CA MET A 1 73.62 37.51 11.79
C MET A 1 72.66 38.28 12.69
N LEU A 2 71.34 38.26 12.62
CA LEU A 2 70.30 37.40 12.02
C LEU A 2 69.09 38.33 11.78
N ALA A 3 68.40 38.24 10.64
CA ALA A 3 67.17 38.99 10.40
C ALA A 3 65.96 38.21 10.94
N VAL A 4 65.14 38.82 11.80
CA VAL A 4 63.90 38.24 12.32
C VAL A 4 62.74 38.67 11.43
N ALA A 5 62.17 37.72 10.68
CA ALA A 5 60.97 37.94 9.88
C ALA A 5 59.73 37.64 10.74
N VAL A 6 58.89 38.65 10.96
CA VAL A 6 57.59 38.52 11.62
C VAL A 6 56.55 38.17 10.55
N ALA A 7 55.98 36.97 10.61
CA ALA A 7 54.91 36.55 9.72
C ALA A 7 53.54 36.94 10.31
N VAL A 8 52.81 37.82 9.62
CA VAL A 8 51.43 38.17 9.95
C VAL A 8 50.50 37.15 9.30
N ALA A 9 49.85 36.31 10.10
CA ALA A 9 48.87 35.34 9.61
C ALA A 9 47.50 36.04 9.43
N ALA A 10 47.09 36.24 8.18
CA ALA A 10 45.74 36.70 7.85
C ALA A 10 44.75 35.53 7.95
N ALA A 11 43.83 35.57 8.91
CA ALA A 11 42.75 34.60 9.04
C ALA A 11 41.67 34.88 7.97
N ALA A 12 41.64 34.05 6.92
CA ALA A 12 40.54 34.07 5.95
C ALA A 12 39.32 33.34 6.54
N ALA A 13 38.26 34.08 6.85
CA ALA A 13 36.98 33.51 7.24
C ALA A 13 36.32 32.84 6.02
N VAL A 14 36.33 31.51 5.99
CA VAL A 14 35.62 30.73 4.98
C VAL A 14 34.13 30.76 5.32
N LEU A 15 33.35 31.51 4.54
CA LEU A 15 31.89 31.47 4.57
C LEU A 15 31.44 30.15 3.93
N ILE A 16 31.06 29.17 4.76
CA ILE A 16 30.40 27.95 4.28
C ILE A 16 28.96 28.34 3.90
N PRO A 17 28.51 28.14 2.65
CA PRO A 17 27.13 28.38 2.29
C PRO A 17 26.25 27.43 3.10
N GLY A 18 25.36 27.99 3.94
CA GLY A 18 24.36 27.19 4.64
C GLY A 18 23.49 26.47 3.61
N ALA A 19 23.45 25.14 3.68
CA ALA A 19 22.52 24.37 2.88
C ALA A 19 21.10 24.82 3.24
N ALA A 20 20.44 25.51 2.30
CA ALA A 20 19.03 25.82 2.44
C ALA A 20 18.28 24.50 2.62
N SER A 21 17.72 24.28 3.82
CA SER A 21 16.80 23.17 4.05
C SER A 21 15.63 23.36 3.11
N ALA A 22 15.60 22.62 2.00
CA ALA A 22 14.44 22.59 1.13
C ALA A 22 13.25 22.18 1.99
N SER A 23 12.25 23.06 2.13
CA SER A 23 10.98 22.70 2.74
C SER A 23 10.51 21.39 2.10
N PRO A 24 9.97 20.43 2.88
CA PRO A 24 9.46 19.20 2.30
C PRO A 24 8.50 19.58 1.17
N PRO A 25 8.64 19.03 -0.06
CA PRO A 25 7.76 19.39 -1.17
C PRO A 25 6.31 19.34 -0.70
N HIS A 26 5.66 20.50 -0.75
CA HIS A 26 4.25 20.62 -0.40
C HIS A 26 3.45 19.84 -1.42
N ILE A 27 2.60 18.93 -0.95
CA ILE A 27 1.69 18.19 -1.83
C ILE A 27 0.48 19.10 -2.06
N GLY A 28 0.39 19.70 -3.25
CA GLY A 28 -0.74 20.53 -3.65
C GLY A 28 -1.96 19.68 -3.98
N SER A 29 -1.84 18.79 -4.98
CA SER A 29 -2.91 17.91 -5.43
C SER A 29 -2.58 16.43 -5.22
N TYR A 30 -3.45 15.73 -4.50
CA TYR A 30 -3.35 14.31 -4.21
C TYR A 30 -4.57 13.54 -4.72
N VAL A 31 -4.35 12.50 -5.52
CA VAL A 31 -5.41 11.57 -5.95
C VAL A 31 -5.15 10.17 -5.39
N ALA A 32 -6.11 9.60 -4.67
CA ALA A 32 -6.05 8.24 -4.17
C ALA A 32 -6.94 7.30 -4.97
N LEU A 33 -6.32 6.27 -5.53
CA LEU A 33 -6.96 5.23 -6.34
C LEU A 33 -6.88 3.89 -5.59
N GLY A 34 -7.63 2.90 -6.08
CA GLY A 34 -7.45 1.51 -5.67
C GLY A 34 -8.71 0.82 -5.20
N ASP A 35 -8.49 -0.29 -4.52
CA ASP A 35 -9.51 -1.17 -3.98
C ASP A 35 -9.89 -0.83 -2.53
N SER A 36 -10.49 -1.78 -1.83
CA SER A 36 -10.87 -1.68 -0.42
C SER A 36 -9.73 -1.35 0.53
N TYR A 37 -8.51 -1.77 0.23
CA TYR A 37 -7.35 -1.46 1.07
C TYR A 37 -7.00 0.03 0.97
N ALA A 38 -7.11 0.62 -0.21
CA ALA A 38 -6.98 2.07 -0.35
C ALA A 38 -8.21 2.83 0.18
N ALA A 39 -9.42 2.28 0.00
CA ALA A 39 -10.65 2.93 0.46
C ALA A 39 -10.74 3.02 1.99
N GLY A 40 -10.25 2.02 2.71
CA GLY A 40 -10.35 1.97 4.18
C GLY A 40 -11.28 0.90 4.71
N GLY A 41 -11.51 -0.18 3.96
CA GLY A 41 -12.32 -1.31 4.41
C GLY A 41 -11.82 -1.84 5.76
N GLY A 42 -12.72 -2.21 6.65
CA GLY A 42 -12.37 -2.66 8.01
C GLY A 42 -12.10 -1.53 9.02
N ALA A 43 -12.17 -0.26 8.60
CA ALA A 43 -11.92 0.88 9.46
C ALA A 43 -13.06 1.91 9.47
N PRO A 44 -14.28 1.56 9.91
CA PRO A 44 -15.38 2.53 10.05
C PRO A 44 -15.00 3.71 10.98
N PRO A 45 -15.72 4.84 10.92
CA PRO A 45 -16.91 5.10 10.10
C PRO A 45 -16.57 5.40 8.64
N TYR A 46 -17.48 5.03 7.74
CA TYR A 46 -17.35 5.27 6.30
C TYR A 46 -18.00 6.59 5.90
N THR A 47 -17.25 7.46 5.23
CA THR A 47 -17.77 8.68 4.59
C THR A 47 -18.51 8.37 3.28
N ASP A 48 -18.16 7.24 2.65
CA ASP A 48 -18.86 6.66 1.51
C ASP A 48 -19.09 5.17 1.80
N PRO A 49 -20.28 4.77 2.26
CA PRO A 49 -20.61 3.38 2.56
C PRO A 49 -20.62 2.45 1.34
N THR A 50 -20.82 2.98 0.13
CA THR A 50 -20.85 2.16 -1.10
C THR A 50 -19.45 1.71 -1.46
N CYS A 51 -18.49 2.65 -1.46
CA CYS A 51 -17.09 2.35 -1.75
C CYS A 51 -16.26 1.97 -0.52
N LEU A 52 -16.86 1.99 0.68
CA LEU A 52 -16.19 1.84 1.98
C LEU A 52 -15.04 2.83 2.17
N ARG A 53 -15.20 4.08 1.73
CA ARG A 53 -14.20 5.12 1.95
C ARG A 53 -14.25 5.57 3.40
N SER A 54 -13.11 5.56 4.07
CA SER A 54 -12.99 5.93 5.48
C SER A 54 -11.95 7.03 5.70
N ASN A 55 -12.21 7.90 6.68
CA ASN A 55 -11.21 8.84 7.20
C ASN A 55 -10.07 8.15 7.95
N ASN A 56 -10.24 6.89 8.34
CA ASN A 56 -9.20 6.05 8.94
C ASN A 56 -8.35 5.30 7.90
N SER A 57 -8.60 5.48 6.60
CA SER A 57 -7.81 4.88 5.52
C SER A 57 -6.43 5.55 5.38
N TYR A 58 -5.46 4.84 4.83
CA TYR A 58 -4.13 5.43 4.64
C TYR A 58 -4.13 6.67 3.74
N PRO A 59 -4.97 6.79 2.69
CA PRO A 59 -5.04 8.02 1.92
C PRO A 59 -5.55 9.21 2.73
N ALA A 60 -6.65 9.03 3.48
CA ALA A 60 -7.20 10.11 4.29
C ALA A 60 -6.21 10.55 5.39
N LEU A 61 -5.55 9.58 6.03
CA LEU A 61 -4.51 9.85 7.03
C LEU A 61 -3.30 10.56 6.44
N LEU A 62 -2.85 10.17 5.24
CA LEU A 62 -1.74 10.85 4.53
C LEU A 62 -2.14 12.29 4.17
N ALA A 63 -3.33 12.47 3.60
CA ALA A 63 -3.86 13.77 3.21
C ALA A 63 -3.86 14.74 4.41
N ALA A 64 -4.33 14.29 5.56
CA ALA A 64 -4.31 15.04 6.81
C ALA A 64 -2.88 15.31 7.30
N ALA A 65 -2.02 14.29 7.37
CA ALA A 65 -0.65 14.41 7.87
C ALA A 65 0.26 15.30 7.01
N LYS A 66 -0.04 15.43 5.72
CA LYS A 66 0.71 16.28 4.78
C LYS A 66 0.07 17.63 4.49
N HIS A 67 -1.09 17.91 5.10
CA HIS A 67 -1.86 19.14 4.85
C HIS A 67 -2.05 19.40 3.34
N VAL A 68 -2.47 18.38 2.60
CA VAL A 68 -2.65 18.49 1.14
C VAL A 68 -3.71 19.55 0.83
N LYS A 69 -3.49 20.37 -0.21
CA LYS A 69 -4.42 21.46 -0.55
C LYS A 69 -5.70 20.96 -1.22
N SER A 70 -5.57 19.92 -2.05
CA SER A 70 -6.68 19.29 -2.76
C SER A 70 -6.52 17.78 -2.69
N PHE A 71 -7.56 17.09 -2.22
CA PHE A 71 -7.60 15.64 -2.10
C PHE A 71 -8.79 15.07 -2.87
N GLN A 72 -8.50 14.23 -3.85
CA GLN A 72 -9.50 13.48 -4.61
C GLN A 72 -9.42 12.01 -4.21
N PHE A 73 -10.47 11.51 -3.54
CA PHE A 73 -10.50 10.14 -3.02
C PHE A 73 -11.38 9.25 -3.89
N ASN A 74 -10.77 8.48 -4.80
CA ASN A 74 -11.49 7.70 -5.80
C ASN A 74 -11.46 6.18 -5.55
N ALA A 75 -10.64 5.69 -4.62
CA ALA A 75 -10.59 4.26 -4.28
C ALA A 75 -11.97 3.69 -3.93
N CYS A 76 -12.21 2.41 -4.23
CA CYS A 76 -13.51 1.79 -4.00
C CYS A 76 -13.37 0.30 -3.71
N SER A 77 -14.14 -0.20 -2.75
CA SER A 77 -13.98 -1.53 -2.15
C SER A 77 -13.84 -2.70 -3.12
N VAL A 78 -14.68 -2.73 -4.16
CA VAL A 78 -14.77 -3.83 -5.11
C VAL A 78 -13.88 -3.68 -6.34
N ALA A 79 -13.08 -2.62 -6.42
CA ALA A 79 -12.35 -2.29 -7.63
C ALA A 79 -11.27 -3.33 -7.98
N ALA A 80 -11.30 -3.83 -9.20
CA ALA A 80 -10.18 -4.49 -9.87
C ALA A 80 -9.46 -3.48 -10.79
N THR A 81 -8.36 -3.92 -11.44
CA THR A 81 -7.59 -3.04 -12.34
C THR A 81 -8.43 -2.36 -13.44
N GLN A 82 -9.43 -3.05 -13.98
CA GLN A 82 -10.32 -2.49 -14.98
C GLN A 82 -11.20 -1.36 -14.42
N ASP A 83 -11.67 -1.47 -13.19
CA ASP A 83 -12.51 -0.44 -12.55
C ASP A 83 -11.72 0.84 -12.30
N VAL A 84 -10.42 0.72 -12.01
CA VAL A 84 -9.55 1.90 -11.93
C VAL A 84 -9.57 2.68 -13.24
N LEU A 85 -9.45 1.98 -14.38
CA LEU A 85 -9.42 2.59 -15.71
C LEU A 85 -10.74 3.26 -16.10
N THR A 86 -11.87 2.66 -15.72
CA THR A 86 -13.20 3.12 -16.14
C THR A 86 -13.81 4.14 -15.20
N SER A 87 -13.48 4.13 -13.91
CA SER A 87 -14.23 4.87 -12.89
C SER A 87 -13.40 5.71 -11.92
N GLN A 88 -12.09 5.48 -11.80
CA GLN A 88 -11.28 6.14 -10.75
C GLN A 88 -10.31 7.20 -11.25
N LEU A 89 -10.17 7.40 -12.56
CA LEU A 89 -9.18 8.35 -13.11
C LEU A 89 -9.63 9.82 -13.06
N THR A 90 -10.85 10.10 -12.60
CA THR A 90 -11.38 11.47 -12.46
C THR A 90 -10.49 12.30 -11.55
N GLY A 91 -10.16 13.52 -11.96
CA GLY A 91 -9.31 14.44 -11.20
C GLY A 91 -7.81 14.26 -11.42
N LEU A 92 -7.34 13.15 -12.00
CA LEU A 92 -5.94 13.02 -12.44
C LEU A 92 -5.66 13.98 -13.59
N ASN A 93 -4.63 14.80 -13.43
CA ASN A 93 -4.18 15.72 -14.47
C ASN A 93 -2.70 16.06 -14.29
N ARG A 94 -2.16 16.89 -15.19
CA ARG A 94 -0.73 17.28 -15.17
C ARG A 94 -0.29 18.02 -13.90
N ASN A 95 -1.21 18.61 -13.13
CA ASN A 95 -0.92 19.30 -11.88
C ASN A 95 -1.10 18.40 -10.64
N THR A 96 -1.38 17.10 -10.83
CA THR A 96 -1.38 16.14 -9.72
C THR A 96 0.05 15.94 -9.22
N ASP A 97 0.27 16.11 -7.91
CA ASP A 97 1.60 15.97 -7.29
C ASP A 97 1.83 14.58 -6.72
N LEU A 98 0.78 13.97 -6.16
CA LEU A 98 0.83 12.63 -5.56
C LEU A 98 -0.31 11.76 -6.10
N VAL A 99 0.00 10.51 -6.40
CA VAL A 99 -0.97 9.43 -6.57
C VAL A 99 -0.60 8.28 -5.64
N THR A 100 -1.57 7.74 -4.92
CA THR A 100 -1.41 6.45 -4.25
C THR A 100 -2.38 5.43 -4.81
N ILE A 101 -1.97 4.17 -4.85
CA ILE A 101 -2.83 3.08 -5.32
C ILE A 101 -2.50 1.75 -4.63
N THR A 102 -3.54 1.04 -4.20
CA THR A 102 -3.48 -0.40 -3.88
C THR A 102 -4.46 -1.10 -4.82
N ILE A 103 -3.99 -2.02 -5.66
CA ILE A 103 -4.85 -2.71 -6.64
C ILE A 103 -4.25 -4.05 -7.05
N GLY A 104 -5.11 -4.98 -7.42
CA GLY A 104 -4.75 -6.28 -7.98
C GLY A 104 -5.30 -7.47 -7.19
N GLY A 105 -5.65 -7.30 -5.91
CA GLY A 105 -6.25 -8.37 -5.11
C GLY A 105 -7.59 -8.85 -5.68
N ASN A 106 -8.48 -7.92 -6.04
CA ASN A 106 -9.78 -8.27 -6.62
C ASN A 106 -9.67 -8.95 -7.99
N ASP A 107 -8.63 -8.68 -8.79
CA ASP A 107 -8.36 -9.38 -10.05
C ASP A 107 -8.13 -10.89 -9.86
N LEU A 108 -7.75 -11.31 -8.65
CA LEU A 108 -7.49 -12.71 -8.29
C LEU A 108 -8.69 -13.39 -7.62
N ASN A 109 -9.81 -12.67 -7.44
CA ASN A 109 -10.93 -13.10 -6.62
C ASN A 109 -10.50 -13.49 -5.18
N PHE A 110 -9.58 -12.71 -4.60
CA PHE A 110 -8.82 -13.10 -3.42
C PHE A 110 -9.68 -13.26 -2.15
N THR A 111 -10.56 -12.29 -1.84
CA THR A 111 -11.41 -12.33 -0.63
C THR A 111 -12.39 -13.51 -0.66
N PRO A 112 -13.17 -13.74 -1.74
CA PRO A 112 -13.99 -14.96 -1.84
C PRO A 112 -13.15 -16.24 -1.81
N GLY A 113 -11.96 -16.24 -2.43
CA GLY A 113 -11.02 -17.35 -2.40
C GLY A 113 -10.57 -17.70 -0.98
N ILE A 114 -10.22 -16.71 -0.15
CA ILE A 114 -9.88 -16.93 1.26
C ILE A 114 -11.09 -17.48 2.03
N GLY A 115 -12.29 -16.96 1.80
CA GLY A 115 -13.52 -17.48 2.40
C GLY A 115 -13.76 -18.96 2.07
N ALA A 116 -13.56 -19.35 0.81
CA ALA A 116 -13.65 -20.74 0.37
C ALA A 116 -12.52 -21.62 0.96
N CYS A 117 -11.30 -21.10 1.02
CA CYS A 117 -10.16 -21.71 1.73
C CYS A 117 -10.49 -22.04 3.19
N MET A 118 -11.16 -21.14 3.90
CA MET A 118 -11.55 -21.35 5.30
C MET A 118 -12.61 -22.46 5.44
N GLN A 119 -13.50 -22.60 4.46
CA GLN A 119 -14.56 -23.62 4.47
C GLN A 119 -14.11 -25.01 3.98
N GLY A 120 -13.10 -25.08 3.11
CA GLY A 120 -12.60 -26.33 2.53
C GLY A 120 -11.51 -27.04 3.36
N THR A 121 -10.95 -28.10 2.80
CA THR A 121 -9.76 -28.79 3.33
C THR A 121 -8.47 -27.99 3.05
N ASP A 122 -7.34 -28.44 3.60
CA ASP A 122 -6.03 -27.88 3.27
C ASP A 122 -5.71 -28.02 1.77
N ALA A 123 -6.07 -29.15 1.16
CA ALA A 123 -5.87 -29.41 -0.26
C ALA A 123 -6.73 -28.49 -1.14
N ASP A 124 -8.01 -28.28 -0.77
CA ASP A 124 -8.89 -27.35 -1.47
C ASP A 124 -8.31 -25.93 -1.43
N CYS A 125 -7.83 -25.51 -0.27
CA CYS A 125 -7.23 -24.18 -0.13
C CYS A 125 -5.94 -24.02 -0.96
N GLN A 126 -5.09 -25.04 -1.00
CA GLN A 126 -3.90 -25.03 -1.86
C GLN A 126 -4.25 -24.92 -3.34
N ALA A 127 -5.31 -25.60 -3.80
CA ALA A 127 -5.78 -25.50 -5.18
C ALA A 127 -6.33 -24.10 -5.52
N ILE A 128 -7.09 -23.49 -4.60
CA ILE A 128 -7.58 -22.11 -4.71
C ILE A 128 -6.39 -21.13 -4.80
N VAL A 129 -5.42 -21.26 -3.89
CA VAL A 129 -4.20 -20.45 -3.87
C VAL A 129 -3.42 -20.61 -5.17
N ALA A 130 -3.23 -21.83 -5.67
CA ALA A 130 -2.52 -22.08 -6.93
C ALA A 130 -3.21 -21.41 -8.13
N THR A 131 -4.55 -21.38 -8.14
CA THR A 131 -5.33 -20.69 -9.18
C THR A 131 -5.10 -19.17 -9.13
N ALA A 132 -5.16 -18.58 -7.93
CA ALA A 132 -4.87 -17.15 -7.75
C ALA A 132 -3.43 -16.81 -8.14
N GLU A 133 -2.45 -17.63 -7.76
CA GLU A 133 -1.05 -17.43 -8.15
C GLU A 133 -0.84 -17.54 -9.66
N LYS A 134 -1.57 -18.41 -10.36
CA LYS A 134 -1.52 -18.51 -11.81
C LYS A 134 -1.92 -17.18 -12.44
N VAL A 135 -3.09 -16.64 -12.10
CA VAL A 135 -3.56 -15.32 -12.58
C VAL A 135 -2.56 -14.21 -12.23
N THR A 136 -2.03 -14.23 -11.01
CA THR A 136 -1.01 -13.28 -10.54
C THR A 136 0.24 -13.30 -11.41
N LYS A 137 0.67 -14.47 -11.88
CA LYS A 137 1.90 -14.63 -12.67
C LYS A 137 1.66 -14.39 -14.16
N THR A 138 0.49 -14.75 -14.69
CA THR A 138 0.25 -14.77 -16.15
C THR A 138 -0.54 -13.58 -16.67
N GLU A 139 -1.42 -12.99 -15.87
CA GLU A 139 -2.35 -11.95 -16.33
C GLU A 139 -2.12 -10.61 -15.66
N LEU A 140 -1.98 -10.62 -14.33
CA LEU A 140 -1.87 -9.40 -13.53
C LEU A 140 -0.74 -8.45 -13.97
N PRO A 141 0.47 -8.90 -14.39
CA PRO A 141 1.53 -7.99 -14.81
C PRO A 141 1.11 -7.07 -15.97
N GLY A 142 0.37 -7.61 -16.96
CA GLY A 142 -0.12 -6.84 -18.10
C GLY A 142 -1.24 -5.86 -17.73
N ARG A 143 -2.13 -6.27 -16.82
CA ARG A 143 -3.20 -5.43 -16.29
C ARG A 143 -2.64 -4.24 -15.50
N LEU A 144 -1.71 -4.50 -14.56
CA LEU A 144 -1.03 -3.46 -13.78
C LEU A 144 -0.25 -2.51 -14.68
N ALA A 145 0.50 -3.02 -15.65
CA ALA A 145 1.22 -2.18 -16.61
C ALA A 145 0.30 -1.23 -17.37
N THR A 146 -0.92 -1.67 -17.70
CA THR A 146 -1.92 -0.82 -18.37
C THR A 146 -2.46 0.26 -17.44
N VAL A 147 -2.82 -0.08 -16.19
CA VAL A 147 -3.21 0.92 -15.17
C VAL A 147 -2.10 1.95 -14.97
N TYR A 148 -0.87 1.50 -14.73
CA TYR A 148 0.24 2.38 -14.39
C TYR A 148 0.66 3.28 -15.55
N ARG A 149 0.72 2.77 -16.79
CA ARG A 149 0.93 3.60 -17.98
C ARG A 149 -0.15 4.68 -18.10
N THR A 150 -1.40 4.32 -17.83
CA THR A 150 -2.54 5.23 -17.92
C THR A 150 -2.48 6.33 -16.86
N VAL A 151 -2.11 5.99 -15.62
CA VAL A 151 -1.87 6.95 -14.55
C VAL A 151 -0.74 7.89 -14.91
N ARG A 152 0.42 7.37 -15.35
CA ARG A 152 1.57 8.20 -15.74
C ARG A 152 1.23 9.13 -16.91
N ALA A 153 0.45 8.68 -17.89
CA ALA A 153 0.04 9.51 -19.02
C ALA A 153 -0.85 10.69 -18.60
N ARG A 154 -1.76 10.49 -17.62
CA ARG A 154 -2.65 11.55 -17.12
C ARG A 154 -1.96 12.49 -16.13
N ALA A 155 -1.07 11.96 -15.30
CA ALA A 155 -0.35 12.69 -14.27
C ALA A 155 1.18 12.53 -14.45
N PRO A 156 1.76 13.08 -15.52
CA PRO A 156 3.16 12.87 -15.88
C PRO A 156 4.15 13.33 -14.81
N HIS A 157 3.79 14.34 -14.01
CA HIS A 157 4.64 14.92 -12.96
C HIS A 157 4.39 14.36 -11.57
N ALA A 158 3.36 13.52 -11.37
CA ALA A 158 3.04 12.99 -10.05
C ALA A 158 4.12 12.02 -9.56
N SER A 159 4.44 12.13 -8.27
CA SER A 159 5.01 11.01 -7.52
C SER A 159 3.92 9.95 -7.36
N VAL A 160 4.21 8.70 -7.71
CA VAL A 160 3.22 7.61 -7.61
C VAL A 160 3.75 6.56 -6.65
N VAL A 161 2.93 6.26 -5.63
CA VAL A 161 3.20 5.24 -4.62
C VAL A 161 2.19 4.11 -4.78
N VAL A 162 2.69 2.91 -5.05
CA VAL A 162 1.90 1.69 -5.14
C VAL A 162 2.08 0.93 -3.83
N ALA A 163 1.05 0.82 -3.02
CA ALA A 163 1.10 0.05 -1.77
C ALA A 163 0.75 -1.42 -2.02
N GLY A 164 1.46 -2.33 -1.33
CA GLY A 164 1.17 -3.76 -1.32
C GLY A 164 0.08 -4.15 -0.33
N TYR A 165 -0.02 -5.46 -0.07
CA TYR A 165 -0.93 -6.07 0.88
C TYR A 165 -0.18 -6.69 2.07
N ALA A 166 -0.74 -6.55 3.26
CA ALA A 166 -0.19 -7.24 4.43
C ALA A 166 -0.39 -8.76 4.31
N ARG A 167 0.52 -9.54 4.90
CA ARG A 167 0.24 -10.96 5.17
C ARG A 167 -0.94 -11.06 6.12
N PHE A 168 -1.85 -12.00 5.87
CA PHE A 168 -3.08 -12.11 6.65
C PHE A 168 -2.87 -12.74 8.01
N PHE A 169 -1.95 -13.69 8.10
CA PHE A 169 -1.82 -14.55 9.26
C PHE A 169 -0.40 -14.53 9.81
N GLU A 170 -0.28 -14.55 11.12
CA GLU A 170 0.91 -15.09 11.77
C GLU A 170 0.96 -16.60 11.56
N THR A 171 2.16 -17.18 11.53
CA THR A 171 2.39 -18.62 11.26
C THR A 171 2.86 -19.38 12.50
N THR A 172 2.43 -18.92 13.68
CA THR A 172 2.55 -19.60 14.97
C THR A 172 1.94 -21.00 14.95
N ALA A 173 2.31 -21.87 15.89
CA ALA A 173 1.83 -23.26 15.92
C ALA A 173 0.29 -23.36 15.99
N GLU A 174 -0.35 -22.50 16.78
CA GLU A 174 -1.80 -22.50 17.01
C GLU A 174 -2.45 -21.20 16.54
N CYS A 175 -3.73 -21.30 16.15
CA CYS A 175 -4.58 -20.15 15.85
C CYS A 175 -6.01 -20.35 16.38
N PRO A 176 -6.22 -20.29 17.71
CA PRO A 176 -7.55 -20.52 18.28
C PRO A 176 -8.57 -19.46 17.87
N ALA A 177 -8.13 -18.23 17.55
CA ALA A 177 -8.99 -17.14 17.12
C ALA A 177 -9.59 -17.33 15.71
N VAL A 178 -8.99 -18.18 14.88
CA VAL A 178 -9.50 -18.53 13.55
C VAL A 178 -9.40 -20.05 13.37
N PRO A 179 -10.26 -20.84 14.04
CA PRO A 179 -10.14 -22.30 14.05
C PRO A 179 -9.99 -22.98 12.67
N PRO A 180 -10.67 -22.50 11.60
CA PRO A 180 -10.51 -23.10 10.27
C PRO A 180 -9.15 -22.83 9.58
N ALA A 181 -8.31 -21.93 10.13
CA ALA A 181 -7.04 -21.50 9.56
C ALA A 181 -5.87 -22.39 10.04
N SER A 182 -5.80 -23.61 9.50
CA SER A 182 -4.66 -24.51 9.71
C SER A 182 -3.33 -23.83 9.35
N LEU A 183 -2.21 -24.31 9.91
CA LEU A 183 -0.88 -23.78 9.57
C LEU A 183 -0.59 -23.89 8.05
N VAL A 184 -1.09 -24.94 7.40
CA VAL A 184 -0.95 -25.15 5.95
C VAL A 184 -1.69 -24.05 5.17
N LYS A 185 -2.96 -23.79 5.51
CA LYS A 185 -3.74 -22.73 4.87
C LYS A 185 -3.12 -21.35 5.08
N ARG A 186 -2.71 -21.04 6.32
CA ARG A 186 -2.07 -19.75 6.66
C ARG A 186 -0.81 -19.51 5.84
N ARG A 187 0.06 -20.53 5.72
CA ARG A 187 1.28 -20.44 4.89
C ARG A 187 0.96 -20.30 3.41
N ALA A 188 -0.01 -21.07 2.89
CA ALA A 188 -0.40 -20.99 1.48
C ALA A 188 -0.95 -19.59 1.12
N ILE A 189 -1.86 -19.06 1.94
CA ILE A 189 -2.46 -17.74 1.75
C ILE A 189 -1.41 -16.62 1.83
N ASN A 190 -0.54 -16.65 2.84
CA ASN A 190 0.56 -15.69 2.95
C ASN A 190 1.55 -15.79 1.78
N GLY A 191 1.82 -17.00 1.29
CA GLY A 191 2.65 -17.22 0.10
C GLY A 191 2.04 -16.58 -1.16
N ALA A 192 0.72 -16.69 -1.33
CA ALA A 192 0.01 -16.00 -2.40
C ALA A 192 0.08 -14.47 -2.28
N VAL A 193 -0.04 -13.91 -1.07
CA VAL A 193 0.20 -12.47 -0.83
C VAL A 193 1.62 -12.08 -1.23
N ASP A 194 2.62 -12.88 -0.85
CA ASP A 194 4.01 -12.60 -1.20
C ASP A 194 4.25 -12.64 -2.72
N THR A 195 3.61 -13.57 -3.42
CA THR A 195 3.62 -13.65 -4.89
C THR A 195 2.96 -12.42 -5.51
N LEU A 196 1.79 -12.01 -5.00
CA LEU A 196 1.07 -10.81 -5.44
C LEU A 196 1.91 -9.55 -5.28
N ASP A 197 2.45 -9.31 -4.09
CA ASP A 197 3.24 -8.12 -3.79
C ASP A 197 4.54 -8.06 -4.59
N ARG A 198 5.20 -9.21 -4.84
CA ARG A 198 6.36 -9.25 -5.76
C ARG A 198 5.97 -8.81 -7.17
N THR A 199 4.83 -9.29 -7.68
CA THR A 199 4.33 -8.89 -9.00
C THR A 199 4.01 -7.39 -9.05
N ILE A 200 3.33 -6.87 -8.02
CA ILE A 200 2.99 -5.44 -7.91
C ILE A 200 4.26 -4.59 -7.84
N ALA A 201 5.21 -4.96 -6.99
CA ALA A 201 6.48 -4.25 -6.84
C ALA A 201 7.25 -4.16 -8.17
N LEU A 202 7.38 -5.29 -8.89
CA LEU A 202 8.03 -5.32 -10.19
C LEU A 202 7.31 -4.44 -11.22
N ALA A 203 5.98 -4.47 -11.26
CA ALA A 203 5.20 -3.62 -12.16
C ALA A 203 5.34 -2.13 -11.82
N ALA A 204 5.33 -1.78 -10.54
CA ALA A 204 5.51 -0.41 -10.06
C ALA A 204 6.89 0.14 -10.44
N VAL A 205 7.96 -0.62 -10.15
CA VAL A 205 9.34 -0.22 -10.50
C VAL A 205 9.51 -0.05 -12.01
N ARG A 206 8.94 -0.96 -12.83
CA ARG A 206 8.97 -0.83 -14.31
C ARG A 206 8.25 0.43 -14.81
N ALA A 207 7.23 0.91 -14.09
CA ALA A 207 6.53 2.15 -14.42
C ALA A 207 7.23 3.41 -13.85
N GLY A 208 8.37 3.26 -13.17
CA GLY A 208 9.05 4.35 -12.47
C GLY A 208 8.29 4.84 -11.24
N PHE A 209 7.50 3.97 -10.61
CA PHE A 209 6.74 4.24 -9.39
C PHE A 209 7.42 3.63 -8.18
N ARG A 210 7.16 4.18 -6.99
CA ARG A 210 7.63 3.61 -5.73
C ARG A 210 6.68 2.51 -5.28
N PHE A 211 7.22 1.37 -4.87
CA PHE A 211 6.45 0.36 -4.14
C PHE A 211 6.58 0.61 -2.64
N ALA A 212 5.45 0.66 -1.93
CA ALA A 212 5.37 0.68 -0.49
C ALA A 212 5.01 -0.73 0.00
N ASP A 213 6.04 -1.48 0.40
CA ASP A 213 5.84 -2.77 1.06
C ASP A 213 5.34 -2.53 2.49
N VAL A 214 4.17 -3.08 2.83
CA VAL A 214 3.54 -2.92 4.14
C VAL A 214 3.78 -4.12 5.05
N ARG A 215 4.33 -5.21 4.51
CA ARG A 215 4.53 -6.47 5.27
C ARG A 215 5.49 -6.31 6.44
N PRO A 216 6.57 -5.52 6.37
CA PRO A 216 7.43 -5.28 7.53
C PRO A 216 6.69 -4.64 8.70
N GLU A 217 5.83 -3.64 8.45
CA GLU A 217 5.08 -2.95 9.48
C GLU A 217 3.97 -3.83 10.09
N PHE A 218 3.40 -4.74 9.30
CA PHE A 218 2.39 -5.69 9.76
C PHE A 218 2.98 -6.96 10.41
N ALA A 219 4.30 -7.13 10.45
CA ALA A 219 4.92 -8.31 11.05
C ALA A 219 4.58 -8.40 12.55
N GLY A 220 4.02 -9.53 12.98
CA GLY A 220 3.52 -9.72 14.35
C GLY A 220 2.09 -9.22 14.58
N HIS A 221 1.48 -8.62 13.56
CA HIS A 221 0.15 -8.04 13.58
C HIS A 221 -0.82 -8.71 12.57
N GLY A 222 -0.46 -9.86 12.01
CA GLY A 222 -1.40 -10.72 11.30
C GLY A 222 -2.45 -11.32 12.25
N LEU A 223 -3.54 -11.87 11.69
CA LEU A 223 -4.45 -12.75 12.41
C LEU A 223 -3.68 -13.92 13.03
N CYS A 224 -4.16 -14.48 14.14
CA CYS A 224 -3.42 -15.47 14.94
C CYS A 224 -2.19 -14.91 15.68
N GLY A 225 -1.91 -13.61 15.58
CA GLY A 225 -1.03 -12.87 16.48
C GLY A 225 -1.76 -12.32 17.71
N PRO A 226 -1.04 -11.87 18.74
CA PRO A 226 -1.64 -11.35 19.98
C PRO A 226 -2.31 -9.98 19.83
N ASN A 227 -1.97 -9.21 18.79
CA ASN A 227 -2.51 -7.88 18.52
C ASN A 227 -2.76 -7.70 17.02
N PRO A 228 -3.78 -8.36 16.45
CA PRO A 228 -4.02 -8.33 15.01
C PRO A 228 -4.42 -6.92 14.55
N TRP A 229 -3.83 -6.48 13.45
CA TRP A 229 -4.19 -5.25 12.74
C TRP A 229 -5.10 -5.53 11.54
N LEU A 230 -5.64 -6.73 11.46
CA LEU A 230 -6.58 -7.17 10.45
C LEU A 230 -7.88 -7.60 11.11
N THR A 231 -9.00 -7.33 10.45
CA THR A 231 -10.32 -7.82 10.82
C THR A 231 -10.42 -9.33 10.60
N GLY A 232 -11.15 -10.00 11.48
CA GLY A 232 -11.35 -11.44 11.48
C GLY A 232 -12.38 -11.92 10.46
N LEU A 233 -12.52 -13.25 10.36
CA LEU A 233 -13.39 -13.90 9.37
C LEU A 233 -14.87 -13.53 9.50
N THR A 234 -15.34 -13.20 10.71
CA THR A 234 -16.75 -12.88 11.00
C THR A 234 -17.05 -11.38 10.97
N ASP A 235 -16.04 -10.53 10.75
CA ASP A 235 -16.25 -9.09 10.66
C ASP A 235 -16.95 -8.72 9.33
N PRO A 236 -17.71 -7.61 9.27
CA PRO A 236 -18.41 -7.20 8.05
C PRO A 236 -17.51 -6.99 6.83
N THR A 237 -16.24 -6.66 7.07
CA THR A 237 -15.21 -6.53 6.03
C THR A 237 -14.03 -7.39 6.47
N PRO A 238 -14.06 -8.71 6.27
CA PRO A 238 -13.07 -9.62 6.84
C PRO A 238 -11.72 -9.46 6.14
N PHE A 239 -10.62 -9.77 6.83
CA PHE A 239 -9.27 -9.72 6.29
C PHE A 239 -8.80 -8.34 5.81
N HIS A 240 -9.32 -7.27 6.39
CA HIS A 240 -8.92 -5.91 6.04
C HIS A 240 -8.21 -5.21 7.20
N PRO A 241 -7.37 -4.20 6.95
CA PRO A 241 -6.74 -3.44 8.01
C PRO A 241 -7.78 -2.81 8.93
N THR A 242 -7.55 -2.91 10.24
CA THR A 242 -8.28 -2.11 11.22
C THR A 242 -7.84 -0.65 11.13
N ALA A 243 -8.54 0.26 11.82
CA ALA A 243 -8.10 1.66 11.93
C ALA A 243 -6.65 1.77 12.48
N THR A 244 -6.23 0.85 13.34
CA THR A 244 -4.84 0.77 13.80
C THR A 244 -3.90 0.25 12.71
N GLY A 245 -4.29 -0.79 11.96
CA GLY A 245 -3.50 -1.29 10.82
C GLY A 245 -3.25 -0.22 9.75
N TYR A 246 -4.24 0.63 9.48
CA TYR A 246 -4.03 1.76 8.57
C TYR A 246 -3.08 2.81 9.12
N ARG A 247 -3.25 3.19 10.39
CA ARG A 247 -2.45 4.26 11.02
C ARG A 247 -1.01 3.83 11.31
N ALA A 248 -0.81 2.61 11.78
CA ALA A 248 0.49 2.12 12.23
C ALA A 248 1.19 1.22 11.21
N GLY A 249 0.46 0.66 10.25
CA GLY A 249 1.02 -0.18 9.18
C GLY A 249 1.12 0.56 7.85
N TYR A 250 -0.02 0.86 7.22
CA TYR A 250 -0.03 1.45 5.88
C TYR A 250 0.53 2.87 5.83
N LEU A 251 0.08 3.75 6.71
CA LEU A 251 0.48 5.16 6.72
C LEU A 251 2.01 5.34 6.75
N PRO A 252 2.77 4.71 7.67
CA PRO A 252 4.23 4.82 7.66
C PRO A 252 4.83 4.33 6.33
N ALA A 253 4.43 3.15 5.82
CA ALA A 253 4.95 2.60 4.55
C ALA A 253 4.74 3.54 3.35
N VAL A 254 3.60 4.23 3.28
CA VAL A 254 3.33 5.20 2.20
C VAL A 254 3.95 6.59 2.44
N LEU A 255 4.34 6.91 3.67
CA LEU A 255 5.02 8.16 4.02
C LEU A 255 6.55 8.09 3.83
N PHE A 256 7.15 6.91 4.00
CA PHE A 256 8.60 6.73 3.86
C PHE A 256 9.08 7.05 2.43
N ARG A 257 10.20 7.79 2.35
CA ARG A 257 10.84 8.28 1.13
C ARG A 257 11.96 7.35 0.71
#